data_AF-A0A3R9YZB9-F1
#
_entry.id   AF-A0A3R9YZB9-F1
#
_cell.length_a   1.000
_cell.length_b   1.000
_cell.length_c   1.000
_cell.angle_alpha   90.00
_cell.angle_beta   90.00
_cell.angle_gamma   90.00
#
_symmetry.space_group_name_H-M   'P 1'
#
loop_
_entity.id
_entity.type
_entity.pdbx_description
1 polymer ?
#
loop_
_entity_poly.entity_id
_entity_poly.type
_entity_poly.pdbx_seq_one_letter_code
_entity_poly.pdbx_strand_id
1 'polypeptide(L)'
;MKKMLTVCGLALGLAAASTAFAKLPAPPSTPEAKLKAAETAARTAWTGKVEAYKLCQVQDQVAARYRASAAAAGKQLSPGPALPACADPGPFAFTPPQDKPIEASGAHSPAGNASSPPSTNQPAAAVNPTPKQ
;
A
#
# COMPACT_ATOMS: atom_id res chain seq x y z
N MET A 1 5.62 18.93 -42.68
CA MET A 1 4.41 19.67 -42.25
C MET A 1 3.22 18.75 -41.95
N LYS A 2 2.84 17.79 -42.79
CA LYS A 2 1.77 16.81 -42.46
C LYS A 2 2.04 15.97 -41.19
N LYS A 3 3.30 15.58 -40.94
CA LYS A 3 3.71 14.76 -39.78
C LYS A 3 3.64 15.52 -38.44
N MET A 4 3.74 16.86 -38.44
CA MET A 4 3.54 17.69 -37.24
C MET A 4 2.06 17.85 -36.89
N LEU A 5 1.17 17.80 -37.89
CA LEU A 5 -0.28 17.89 -37.66
C LEU A 5 -0.84 16.60 -37.04
N THR A 6 -0.25 15.44 -37.34
CA THR A 6 -0.61 14.15 -36.75
C THR A 6 -0.18 14.03 -35.27
N VAL A 7 0.96 14.62 -34.89
CA VAL A 7 1.45 14.64 -33.50
C VAL A 7 0.59 15.54 -32.60
N CYS A 8 0.13 16.69 -33.09
CA CYS A 8 -0.82 17.53 -32.33
C CYS A 8 -2.22 16.91 -32.22
N GLY A 9 -2.66 16.14 -33.22
CA GLY A 9 -3.98 15.48 -33.19
C GLY A 9 -4.08 14.38 -32.12
N LEU A 10 -3.01 13.62 -31.88
CA LEU A 10 -2.99 12.56 -30.87
C LEU A 10 -2.86 13.13 -29.44
N ALA A 11 -2.14 14.25 -29.27
CA ALA A 11 -2.06 14.96 -28.00
C ALA A 11 -3.40 15.63 -27.61
N LEU A 12 -4.17 16.11 -28.59
CA LEU A 12 -5.52 16.65 -28.35
C LEU A 12 -6.55 15.56 -28.05
N GLY A 13 -6.38 14.34 -28.56
CA GLY A 13 -7.27 13.22 -28.30
C GLY A 13 -7.24 12.73 -26.85
N LEU A 14 -6.09 12.82 -26.18
CA LEU A 14 -5.95 12.41 -24.77
C LEU A 14 -6.44 13.49 -23.79
N ALA A 15 -6.43 14.77 -24.18
CA ALA A 15 -6.99 15.87 -23.39
C ALA A 15 -8.52 16.02 -23.56
N ALA A 16 -9.08 15.51 -24.66
CA ALA A 16 -10.53 15.51 -24.92
C ALA A 16 -11.30 14.41 -24.16
N ALA A 17 -10.62 13.50 -23.49
CA ALA A 17 -11.26 12.48 -22.65
C ALA A 17 -11.83 13.04 -21.32
N SER A 18 -11.67 14.35 -21.05
CA SER A 18 -12.04 14.98 -19.76
C SER A 18 -13.29 15.87 -19.79
N THR A 19 -14.00 16.03 -20.90
CA THR A 19 -15.18 16.93 -20.95
C THR A 19 -16.41 16.29 -21.58
N ALA A 20 -16.79 15.13 -21.06
CA ALA A 20 -18.17 14.65 -21.14
C ALA A 20 -18.69 14.39 -19.73
N PHE A 21 -18.69 15.42 -18.88
CA PHE A 21 -19.65 15.48 -17.78
C PHE A 21 -21.03 15.82 -18.37
N ALA A 22 -21.60 14.88 -19.14
CA ALA A 22 -23.04 14.67 -18.99
C ALA A 22 -23.28 14.51 -17.48
N LYS A 23 -24.45 14.89 -16.96
CA LYS A 23 -24.78 14.70 -15.54
C LYS A 23 -24.83 13.19 -15.23
N LEU A 24 -23.64 12.59 -15.13
CA LEU A 24 -23.38 11.25 -14.69
C LEU A 24 -23.80 11.26 -13.23
N PRO A 25 -24.63 10.29 -12.82
CA PRO A 25 -24.89 10.08 -11.41
C PRO A 25 -23.55 10.11 -10.68
N ALA A 26 -23.47 10.86 -9.58
CA ALA A 26 -22.30 10.79 -8.71
C ALA A 26 -22.00 9.30 -8.46
N PRO A 27 -20.72 8.88 -8.50
CA PRO A 27 -20.38 7.48 -8.30
C PRO A 27 -21.14 6.99 -7.08
N PRO A 28 -21.88 5.87 -7.18
CA PRO A 28 -22.75 5.44 -6.11
C PRO A 28 -21.94 5.42 -4.82
N SER A 29 -22.33 6.23 -3.85
CA SER A 29 -21.70 6.28 -2.53
C SER A 29 -22.08 5.08 -1.67
N THR A 30 -22.75 4.09 -2.28
CA THR A 30 -23.15 2.85 -1.64
C THR A 30 -21.90 2.06 -1.23
N PRO A 31 -21.94 1.39 -0.08
CA PRO A 31 -20.85 0.51 0.36
C PRO A 31 -20.44 -0.52 -0.71
N GLU A 32 -21.43 -1.05 -1.44
CA GLU A 32 -21.20 -2.01 -2.53
C GLU A 32 -20.34 -1.45 -3.68
N ALA A 33 -20.59 -0.20 -4.07
CA ALA A 33 -19.84 0.45 -5.13
C ALA A 33 -18.39 0.78 -4.71
N LYS A 34 -18.21 1.21 -3.45
CA LYS A 34 -16.87 1.41 -2.88
C LYS A 34 -16.09 0.10 -2.81
N LEU A 35 -16.74 -1.00 -2.43
CA LEU A 35 -16.13 -2.32 -2.40
C LEU A 35 -15.69 -2.78 -3.79
N LYS A 36 -16.52 -2.59 -4.83
CA LYS A 36 -16.18 -2.94 -6.22
C LYS A 36 -15.06 -2.07 -6.79
N ALA A 37 -15.02 -0.79 -6.44
CA ALA A 37 -13.91 0.08 -6.80
C ALA A 37 -12.60 -0.37 -6.12
N ALA A 38 -12.65 -0.74 -4.84
CA ALA A 38 -11.49 -1.26 -4.12
C ALA A 38 -10.99 -2.60 -4.69
N GLU A 39 -11.90 -3.51 -5.05
CA GLU A 39 -11.53 -4.78 -5.70
C GLU A 39 -10.87 -4.54 -7.07
N THR A 40 -11.42 -3.62 -7.88
CA THR A 40 -10.84 -3.25 -9.17
C THR A 40 -9.45 -2.65 -9.02
N ALA A 41 -9.28 -1.72 -8.07
CA ALA A 41 -7.98 -1.12 -7.79
C ALA A 41 -6.96 -2.17 -7.33
N ALA A 42 -7.36 -3.09 -6.44
CA ALA A 42 -6.51 -4.19 -6.02
C ALA A 42 -6.12 -5.10 -7.19
N ARG A 43 -7.06 -5.41 -8.09
CA ARG A 43 -6.81 -6.22 -9.28
C ARG A 43 -5.84 -5.54 -10.23
N THR A 44 -6.02 -4.24 -10.49
CA THR A 44 -5.08 -3.45 -11.31
C THR A 44 -3.68 -3.44 -10.71
N ALA A 45 -3.57 -3.24 -9.39
CA ALA A 45 -2.28 -3.29 -8.71
C ALA A 45 -1.62 -4.67 -8.82
N TRP A 46 -2.39 -5.75 -8.66
CA TRP A 46 -1.89 -7.11 -8.83
C TRP A 46 -1.46 -7.41 -10.26
N THR A 47 -2.25 -7.02 -11.27
CA THR A 47 -1.88 -7.15 -12.68
C THR A 47 -0.56 -6.43 -12.96
N GLY A 48 -0.38 -5.20 -12.46
CA GLY A 48 0.89 -4.49 -12.60
C GLY A 48 2.10 -5.26 -12.05
N LYS A 49 1.92 -5.98 -10.93
CA LYS A 49 2.98 -6.85 -10.39
C LYS A 49 3.22 -8.09 -11.25
N VAL A 50 2.16 -8.69 -11.81
CA VAL A 50 2.30 -9.83 -12.73
C VAL A 50 3.05 -9.42 -14.00
N GLU A 51 2.72 -8.28 -14.58
CA GLU A 51 3.42 -7.76 -15.76
C GLU A 51 4.91 -7.52 -15.47
N ALA A 52 5.23 -6.91 -14.31
CA ALA A 52 6.61 -6.73 -13.88
C ALA A 52 7.35 -8.07 -13.70
N TYR A 53 6.69 -9.08 -13.14
CA TYR A 53 7.25 -10.43 -12.98
C TYR A 53 7.55 -11.07 -14.35
N LYS A 54 6.61 -11.01 -15.30
CA LYS A 54 6.82 -11.56 -16.65
C LYS A 54 7.91 -10.84 -17.42
N LEU A 55 7.97 -9.51 -17.30
CA LEU A 55 9.04 -8.72 -17.90
C LEU A 55 10.42 -9.10 -17.32
N CYS A 56 10.50 -9.34 -16.02
CA CYS A 56 11.72 -9.83 -15.38
C CYS A 56 12.14 -11.20 -15.93
N GLN A 57 11.20 -12.16 -16.02
CA GLN A 57 11.49 -13.49 -16.57
C GLN A 57 12.04 -13.44 -17.99
N VAL A 58 11.45 -12.61 -18.86
CA VAL A 58 11.91 -12.50 -20.25
C VAL A 58 13.30 -11.88 -20.33
N GLN A 59 13.61 -10.87 -19.52
CA GLN A 59 14.95 -10.29 -19.46
C GLN A 59 16.00 -11.33 -19.04
N ASP A 60 15.70 -12.14 -18.02
CA ASP A 60 16.57 -13.21 -17.56
C ASP A 60 16.79 -14.27 -18.64
N GLN A 61 15.73 -14.66 -19.34
CA GLN A 61 15.81 -15.60 -20.46
C GLN A 61 16.69 -15.04 -21.59
N VAL A 62 16.49 -13.77 -21.98
CA VAL A 62 17.30 -13.13 -23.04
C VAL A 62 18.77 -13.06 -22.63
N ALA A 63 19.06 -12.67 -21.40
CA ALA A 63 20.43 -12.62 -20.88
C ALA A 63 21.07 -14.02 -20.86
N ALA A 64 20.32 -15.05 -20.45
CA ALA A 64 20.78 -16.44 -20.48
C ALA A 64 21.06 -16.92 -21.91
N ARG A 65 20.17 -16.64 -22.86
CA ARG A 65 20.37 -16.98 -24.28
C ARG A 65 21.59 -16.29 -24.86
N TYR A 66 21.77 -15.01 -24.58
CA TYR A 66 22.96 -14.27 -25.03
C TYR A 66 24.25 -14.88 -24.48
N ARG A 67 24.29 -15.17 -23.18
CA ARG A 67 25.46 -15.82 -22.54
C ARG A 67 25.75 -17.19 -23.16
N ALA A 68 24.72 -18.00 -23.39
CA ALA A 68 24.86 -19.30 -24.04
C ALA A 68 25.41 -19.18 -25.48
N SER A 69 24.89 -18.23 -26.27
CA SER A 69 25.39 -17.97 -27.63
C SER A 69 26.83 -17.46 -27.64
N ALA A 70 27.21 -16.59 -26.69
CA ALA A 70 28.59 -16.11 -26.56
C ALA A 70 29.54 -17.26 -26.20
N ALA A 71 29.15 -18.12 -25.25
CA ALA A 71 29.92 -19.30 -24.88
C ALA A 71 30.09 -20.27 -26.06
N ALA A 72 29.03 -20.53 -26.83
CA ALA A 72 29.08 -21.35 -28.04
C ALA A 72 30.00 -20.76 -29.12
N ALA A 73 30.13 -19.43 -29.18
CA ALA A 73 31.05 -18.72 -30.05
C ALA A 73 32.49 -18.60 -29.48
N GLY A 74 32.81 -19.30 -28.38
CA GLY A 74 34.12 -19.28 -27.73
C GLY A 74 34.46 -17.95 -27.05
N LYS A 75 33.47 -17.07 -26.82
CA LYS A 75 33.68 -15.80 -26.13
C LYS A 75 33.45 -15.98 -24.64
N GLN A 76 34.40 -15.55 -23.82
CA GLN A 76 34.23 -15.48 -22.37
C GLN A 76 33.69 -14.10 -21.98
N LEU A 77 32.49 -14.07 -21.42
CA LEU A 77 31.88 -12.85 -20.88
C LEU A 77 32.26 -12.71 -19.40
N SER A 78 32.61 -11.50 -18.98
CA SER A 78 32.79 -11.21 -17.56
C SER A 78 31.49 -11.44 -16.79
N PRO A 79 31.54 -11.98 -15.56
CA PRO A 79 30.36 -12.11 -14.72
C PRO A 79 29.70 -10.75 -14.51
N GLY A 80 28.39 -10.68 -14.77
CA GLY A 80 27.59 -9.50 -14.43
C GLY A 80 27.37 -9.39 -12.93
N PRO A 81 26.89 -8.22 -12.44
CA PRO A 81 26.46 -8.09 -11.06
C PRO A 81 25.33 -9.08 -10.74
N ALA A 82 25.31 -9.57 -9.50
CA ALA A 82 24.23 -10.43 -9.03
C ALA A 82 22.90 -9.65 -9.07
N LEU A 83 21.94 -10.16 -9.84
CA LEU A 83 20.60 -9.61 -9.90
C LEU A 83 19.70 -10.34 -8.89
N PRO A 84 18.77 -9.63 -8.24
CA PRO A 84 17.74 -10.29 -7.44
C PRO A 84 16.88 -11.18 -8.34
N ALA A 85 16.38 -12.28 -7.80
CA ALA A 85 15.46 -13.15 -8.51
C ALA A 85 14.12 -12.43 -8.81
N CYS A 86 13.47 -12.80 -9.91
CA CYS A 86 12.13 -12.31 -10.22
C CYS A 86 11.12 -12.72 -9.13
N ALA A 87 10.48 -11.73 -8.51
CA ALA A 87 9.49 -11.95 -7.45
C ALA A 87 8.11 -12.26 -8.04
N ASP A 88 7.59 -13.46 -7.76
CA ASP A 88 6.23 -13.86 -8.13
C ASP A 88 5.21 -13.17 -7.20
N PRO A 89 4.25 -12.38 -7.71
CA PRO A 89 3.22 -11.76 -6.88
C PRO A 89 2.25 -12.76 -6.24
N GLY A 90 2.27 -14.03 -6.67
CA GLY A 90 1.35 -15.06 -6.20
C GLY A 90 -0.08 -14.86 -6.72
N PRO A 91 -1.04 -15.68 -6.27
CA PRO A 91 -2.44 -15.56 -6.67
C PRO A 91 -3.05 -14.24 -6.17
N PHE A 92 -4.01 -13.70 -6.93
CA PHE A 92 -4.75 -12.52 -6.49
C PHE A 92 -5.55 -12.83 -5.23
N ALA A 93 -5.33 -12.04 -4.17
CA ALA A 93 -6.09 -12.10 -2.94
C ALA A 93 -6.57 -10.69 -2.58
N PHE A 94 -7.88 -10.55 -2.39
CA PHE A 94 -8.51 -9.30 -1.96
C PHE A 94 -9.24 -9.53 -0.64
N THR A 95 -8.83 -8.81 0.40
CA THR A 95 -9.59 -8.72 1.65
C THR A 95 -10.31 -7.38 1.64
N PRO A 96 -11.66 -7.37 1.65
CA PRO A 96 -12.44 -6.15 1.75
C PRO A 96 -11.97 -5.27 2.90
N PRO A 97 -11.79 -3.95 2.69
CA PRO A 97 -11.63 -3.03 3.81
C PRO A 97 -12.86 -3.17 4.72
N GLN A 98 -12.64 -3.59 5.96
CA GLN A 98 -13.69 -3.50 6.97
C GLN A 98 -13.89 -2.01 7.26
N ASP A 99 -15.10 -1.50 7.06
CA ASP A 99 -15.50 -0.24 7.68
C ASP A 99 -15.36 -0.48 9.19
N LYS A 100 -14.27 0.03 9.78
CA LYS A 100 -14.11 0.02 11.23
C LYS A 100 -15.39 0.64 11.77
N PRO A 101 -16.21 -0.09 12.56
CA PRO A 101 -17.34 0.54 13.21
C PRO A 101 -16.81 1.75 13.94
N ILE A 102 -17.50 2.87 13.79
CA ILE A 102 -17.33 4.02 14.67
C ILE A 102 -17.93 3.61 16.02
N GLU A 103 -17.38 2.55 16.63
CA GLU A 103 -17.65 2.16 18.00
C GLU A 103 -17.09 3.30 18.84
N ALA A 104 -18.04 4.12 19.28
CA ALA A 104 -18.02 4.91 20.49
C ALA A 104 -16.64 5.44 20.91
N SER A 105 -16.46 6.75 20.76
CA SER A 105 -15.80 7.54 21.80
C SER A 105 -16.55 7.31 23.13
N GLY A 106 -16.29 6.18 23.76
CA GLY A 106 -16.94 5.66 24.94
C GLY A 106 -15.92 4.93 25.78
N ALA A 107 -14.81 5.61 26.08
CA ALA A 107 -13.95 5.37 27.23
C ALA A 107 -12.87 6.47 27.24
N HIS A 108 -13.25 7.68 27.67
CA HIS A 108 -12.28 8.42 28.47
C HIS A 108 -11.99 7.52 29.66
N SER A 109 -10.71 7.17 29.77
CA SER A 109 -10.08 6.24 30.70
C SER A 109 -10.81 6.10 32.04
N PRO A 110 -10.86 4.90 32.65
CA PRO A 110 -11.03 4.85 34.09
C PRO A 110 -9.94 5.75 34.71
N ALA A 111 -10.32 6.65 35.62
CA ALA A 111 -9.36 7.39 36.43
C ALA A 111 -8.38 6.38 37.01
N GLY A 112 -7.07 6.68 36.89
CA GLY A 112 -5.98 5.78 37.22
C GLY A 112 -6.25 4.99 38.50
N ASN A 113 -6.21 3.67 38.35
CA ASN A 113 -5.96 2.74 39.43
C ASN A 113 -4.84 3.28 40.32
N ALA A 114 -5.21 3.75 41.52
CA ALA A 114 -4.27 4.09 42.57
C ALA A 114 -3.44 2.84 42.89
N SER A 115 -2.21 2.83 42.41
CA SER A 115 -1.24 1.78 42.72
C SER A 115 -0.79 1.97 44.16
N SER A 116 -1.43 1.22 45.07
CA SER A 116 -1.03 0.96 46.46
C SER A 116 -1.10 2.14 47.46
N PRO A 117 -1.77 1.97 48.62
CA PRO A 117 -1.68 2.93 49.72
C PRO A 117 -0.30 2.85 50.39
N PRO A 118 0.29 3.96 50.90
CA PRO A 118 1.46 3.85 51.77
C PRO A 118 1.03 3.24 53.09
N SER A 119 1.18 1.92 53.23
CA SER A 119 1.15 1.25 54.53
C SER A 119 2.39 1.68 55.31
N THR A 120 2.23 2.66 56.19
CA THR A 120 3.20 2.92 57.26
C THR A 120 2.51 2.60 58.58
N ASN A 121 3.21 1.93 59.50
CA ASN A 121 2.70 1.64 60.85
C ASN A 121 2.77 2.85 61.77
N GLN A 122 2.73 4.07 61.24
CA GLN A 122 2.88 5.28 62.03
C GLN A 122 1.51 5.72 62.57
N PRO A 123 1.30 5.73 63.91
CA PRO A 123 0.05 6.22 64.48
C PRO A 123 -0.17 7.69 64.12
N ALA A 124 -1.38 8.05 63.67
CA ALA A 124 -1.73 9.38 63.19
C ALA A 124 -1.47 10.51 64.22
N ALA A 125 -1.39 10.20 65.51
CA ALA A 125 -1.05 11.14 66.57
C ALA A 125 0.40 11.67 66.51
N ALA A 126 1.31 11.00 65.78
CA ALA A 126 2.70 11.41 65.64
C ALA A 126 2.94 12.44 64.52
N VAL A 127 1.99 12.62 63.59
CA VAL A 127 2.12 13.52 62.43
C VAL A 127 1.39 14.86 62.60
N ASN A 128 0.52 15.00 63.61
CA ASN A 128 -0.09 16.28 63.97
C ASN A 128 -0.18 16.43 65.50
N PRO A 129 0.86 16.96 66.16
CA PRO A 129 0.75 17.31 67.57
C PRO A 129 -0.24 18.48 67.72
N THR A 130 -1.29 18.25 68.51
CA THR A 130 -2.26 19.29 68.87
C THR A 130 -1.54 20.35 69.74
N PRO A 131 -1.61 21.66 69.41
CA PRO A 131 -1.09 22.68 70.32
C PRO A 131 -1.83 22.59 71.66
N LYS A 132 -1.09 22.48 72.76
CA LYS A 132 -1.66 22.70 74.09
C LYS A 132 -2.06 24.18 74.20
N GLN A 133 -3.19 24.40 74.88
CA GLN A 133 -3.86 25.69 75.07
C GLN A 133 -2.94 26.81 75.56
#